data_AF-A0A7C5KRB7-F1
#
_entry.id   AF-A0A7C5KRB7-F1
#
_cell.length_a   1.000
_cell.length_b   1.000
_cell.length_c   1.000
_cell.angle_alpha   90.00
_cell.angle_beta   90.00
_cell.angle_gamma   90.00
#
_symmetry.space_group_name_H-M   'P 1'
#
loop_
_entity.id
_entity.type
_entity.pdbx_description
1 polymer ?
#
loop_
_entity_poly.entity_id
_entity_poly.type
_entity_poly.pdbx_seq_one_letter_code
_entity_poly.pdbx_strand_id
1 'polypeptide(L)'
;PRYTTYFYFSAYEEVGHGGAAGIPADVEELLAIDMGVVGAGQAGDEFSVSICAKDGGGPYDLKMRRRLVALAKSAKIPYKVDIYVNYSSDGTAAWRAGHPARVALIGPGVDSSHAYERTHQEAILNTARLLLEYLQAE
;
A
#
# COMPACT_ATOMS: atom_id res chain seq x y z
N PRO A 1 1.73 18.70 -3.24
CA PRO A 1 2.30 17.76 -2.24
C PRO A 1 3.13 18.56 -1.25
N ARG A 2 3.11 18.21 0.04
CA ARG A 2 3.82 18.95 1.09
C ARG A 2 5.34 18.72 1.06
N TYR A 3 5.75 17.54 0.61
CA TYR A 3 7.14 17.12 0.46
C TYR A 3 7.47 16.82 -1.00
N THR A 4 8.76 16.77 -1.35
CA THR A 4 9.23 16.22 -2.63
C THR A 4 8.64 14.83 -2.79
N THR A 5 7.93 14.60 -3.90
CA THR A 5 7.20 13.36 -4.16
C THR A 5 7.64 12.80 -5.50
N TYR A 6 8.11 11.56 -5.49
CA TYR A 6 8.42 10.79 -6.70
C TYR A 6 7.28 9.81 -6.96
N PHE A 7 6.83 9.74 -8.22
CA PHE A 7 5.96 8.66 -8.68
C PHE A 7 6.83 7.63 -9.39
N TYR A 8 6.80 6.41 -8.89
CA TYR A 8 7.58 5.31 -9.45
C TYR A 8 6.63 4.17 -9.82
N PHE A 9 6.66 3.79 -11.09
CA PHE A 9 5.98 2.62 -11.60
C PHE A 9 7.06 1.56 -11.86
N SER A 10 7.17 0.61 -10.94
CA SER A 10 8.13 -0.47 -11.06
C SER A 10 7.70 -1.45 -12.15
N ALA A 11 8.67 -2.16 -12.71
CA ALA A 11 8.43 -3.32 -13.57
C ALA A 11 8.91 -4.57 -12.84
N TYR A 12 8.43 -5.75 -13.27
CA TYR A 12 8.87 -7.05 -12.75
C TYR A 12 8.57 -7.31 -11.26
N GLU A 13 7.58 -6.62 -10.67
CA GLU A 13 7.07 -6.91 -9.32
C GLU A 13 6.62 -8.38 -9.22
N GLU A 14 5.83 -8.81 -10.20
CA GLU A 14 5.26 -10.16 -10.36
C GLU A 14 6.28 -11.31 -10.42
N VAL A 15 7.56 -10.98 -10.58
CA VAL A 15 8.68 -11.94 -10.61
C VAL A 15 9.73 -11.61 -9.54
N GLY A 16 9.33 -10.88 -8.50
CA GLY A 16 10.10 -10.64 -7.28
C GLY A 16 11.18 -9.56 -7.37
N HIS A 17 11.18 -8.73 -8.42
CA HIS A 17 12.18 -7.65 -8.59
C HIS A 17 11.60 -6.30 -8.17
N GLY A 18 10.59 -5.81 -8.89
CA GLY A 18 9.77 -4.66 -8.50
C GLY A 18 10.57 -3.48 -7.92
N GLY A 19 10.23 -3.12 -6.67
CA GLY A 19 10.84 -2.03 -5.88
C GLY A 19 12.32 -2.19 -5.49
N ALA A 20 13.04 -3.22 -5.97
CA ALA A 20 14.44 -3.44 -5.61
C ALA A 20 15.39 -2.32 -6.09
N ALA A 21 15.03 -1.58 -7.14
CA ALA A 21 15.87 -0.53 -7.74
C ALA A 21 15.04 0.71 -8.12
N GLY A 22 15.74 1.79 -8.51
CA GLY A 22 15.12 3.00 -9.04
C GLY A 22 14.59 3.99 -8.00
N ILE A 23 14.65 3.65 -6.71
CA ILE A 23 14.27 4.54 -5.61
C ILE A 23 15.41 5.53 -5.33
N PRO A 24 15.18 6.85 -5.42
CA PRO A 24 16.17 7.86 -5.06
C PRO A 24 16.64 7.76 -3.60
N ALA A 25 17.91 8.06 -3.34
CA ALA A 25 18.53 7.92 -2.02
C ALA A 25 17.99 8.90 -0.96
N ASP A 26 17.30 9.97 -1.39
CA ASP A 26 16.65 10.96 -0.53
C ASP A 26 15.22 10.55 -0.11
N VAL A 27 14.73 9.39 -0.53
CA VAL A 27 13.41 8.89 -0.13
C VAL A 27 13.42 8.40 1.32
N GLU A 28 12.68 9.10 2.18
CA GLU A 28 12.48 8.68 3.57
C GLU A 28 11.29 7.74 3.77
N GLU A 29 10.27 7.85 2.92
CA GLU A 29 9.02 7.10 3.03
C GLU A 29 8.61 6.57 1.67
N LEU A 30 8.42 5.25 1.58
CA LEU A 30 7.92 4.54 0.42
C LEU A 30 6.51 4.05 0.71
N LEU A 31 5.52 4.66 0.07
CA LEU A 31 4.15 4.19 0.10
C LEU A 31 3.89 3.33 -1.13
N ALA A 32 3.90 2.01 -0.97
CA ALA A 32 3.52 1.07 -2.01
C ALA A 32 2.00 1.16 -2.25
N ILE A 33 1.61 1.26 -3.52
CA ILE A 33 0.21 1.29 -3.94
C ILE A 33 -0.05 0.01 -4.73
N ASP A 34 -0.72 -0.95 -4.10
CA ASP A 34 -1.04 -2.24 -4.70
C ASP A 34 -2.31 -2.83 -4.07
N MET A 35 -2.90 -3.83 -4.70
CA MET A 35 -4.17 -4.40 -4.32
C MET A 35 -4.24 -4.83 -2.85
N GLY A 36 -5.40 -4.59 -2.24
CA GLY A 36 -5.81 -5.21 -0.99
C GLY A 36 -6.51 -6.54 -1.25
N VAL A 37 -6.18 -7.57 -0.48
CA VAL A 37 -6.75 -8.91 -0.69
C VAL A 37 -8.18 -8.98 -0.13
N VAL A 38 -9.15 -9.30 -0.99
CA VAL A 38 -10.51 -9.66 -0.57
C VAL A 38 -10.63 -11.19 -0.54
N GLY A 39 -11.09 -11.74 0.59
CA GLY A 39 -11.27 -13.18 0.69
C GLY A 39 -11.51 -13.68 2.12
N ALA A 40 -11.79 -14.97 2.25
CA ALA A 40 -12.01 -15.60 3.55
C ALA A 40 -10.79 -15.42 4.46
N GLY A 41 -11.03 -14.90 5.67
CA GLY A 41 -9.98 -14.62 6.66
C GLY A 41 -9.30 -13.26 6.52
N GLN A 42 -9.65 -12.45 5.51
CA GLN A 42 -9.26 -11.05 5.39
C GLN A 42 -10.37 -10.14 5.92
N ALA A 43 -10.02 -8.96 6.41
CA ALA A 43 -10.97 -7.92 6.80
C ALA A 43 -11.36 -7.01 5.63
N GLY A 44 -10.58 -7.03 4.55
CA GLY A 44 -10.80 -6.32 3.29
C GLY A 44 -12.16 -6.60 2.63
N ASP A 45 -12.66 -5.61 1.90
CA ASP A 45 -13.84 -5.70 1.04
C ASP A 45 -13.61 -4.92 -0.26
N GLU A 46 -14.44 -5.15 -1.28
CA GLU A 46 -14.30 -4.50 -2.60
C GLU A 46 -14.60 -2.98 -2.58
N PHE A 47 -15.05 -2.39 -1.45
CA PHE A 47 -15.53 -1.00 -1.36
C PHE A 47 -14.56 -0.07 -0.63
N SER A 48 -13.70 -0.61 0.22
CA SER A 48 -12.79 0.14 1.10
C SER A 48 -11.37 0.18 0.54
N VAL A 49 -10.57 1.15 0.99
CA VAL A 49 -9.11 1.07 0.82
C VAL A 49 -8.53 0.14 1.89
N SER A 50 -7.71 -0.82 1.49
CA SER A 50 -6.94 -1.63 2.42
C SER A 50 -5.66 -0.91 2.84
N ILE A 51 -5.33 -0.99 4.12
CA ILE A 51 -4.08 -0.55 4.71
C ILE A 51 -3.40 -1.80 5.27
N CYS A 52 -2.34 -2.26 4.61
CA CYS A 52 -1.66 -3.47 5.03
C CYS A 52 -0.80 -3.19 6.26
N ALA A 53 -1.00 -3.98 7.32
CA ALA A 53 -0.17 -3.92 8.52
C ALA A 53 1.10 -4.77 8.39
N LYS A 54 1.02 -5.87 7.64
CA LYS A 54 2.08 -6.87 7.50
C LYS A 54 1.81 -7.73 6.26
N ASP A 55 2.86 -8.03 5.52
CA ASP A 55 2.86 -9.06 4.46
C ASP A 55 3.67 -10.32 4.87
N GLY A 56 3.96 -11.20 3.92
CA GLY A 56 4.79 -12.39 4.12
C GLY A 56 6.25 -12.08 4.47
N GLY A 57 6.73 -10.86 4.19
CA GLY A 57 8.06 -10.36 4.55
C GLY A 57 8.15 -9.83 5.97
N GLY A 58 7.05 -9.32 6.54
CA GLY A 58 7.03 -8.80 7.91
C GLY A 58 6.12 -7.60 8.10
N PRO A 59 6.03 -7.06 9.34
CA PRO A 59 5.27 -5.86 9.60
C PRO A 59 5.89 -4.64 8.90
N TYR A 60 5.02 -3.81 8.31
CA TYR A 60 5.40 -2.49 7.79
C TYR A 60 5.66 -1.48 8.93
N ASP A 61 6.15 -0.27 8.58
CA ASP A 61 6.45 0.75 9.58
C ASP A 61 5.18 1.14 10.36
N LEU A 62 5.21 0.91 11.69
CA LEU A 62 4.06 1.09 12.56
C LEU A 62 3.60 2.55 12.62
N LYS A 63 4.54 3.51 12.57
CA LYS A 63 4.23 4.94 12.67
C LYS A 63 3.54 5.40 11.39
N MET A 64 4.07 5.04 10.23
CA MET A 64 3.51 5.33 8.92
C MET A 64 2.11 4.71 8.76
N ARG A 65 1.94 3.44 9.14
CA ARG A 65 0.63 2.77 9.11
C ARG A 65 -0.40 3.43 10.02
N ARG A 66 -0.01 3.81 11.25
CA ARG A 66 -0.91 4.54 12.17
C ARG A 66 -1.29 5.92 11.63
N ARG A 67 -0.36 6.62 10.97
CA ARG A 67 -0.65 7.90 10.29
C ARG A 67 -1.68 7.73 9.18
N LEU A 68 -1.53 6.72 8.31
CA LEU A 68 -2.51 6.40 7.27
C LEU A 68 -3.91 6.13 7.84
N VAL A 69 -4.00 5.34 8.93
CA VAL A 69 -5.26 5.11 9.63
C VAL A 69 -5.85 6.40 10.20
N ALA A 70 -5.02 7.29 10.76
CA ALA A 70 -5.48 8.57 11.30
C ALA A 70 -6.04 9.47 10.18
N LEU A 71 -5.35 9.54 9.03
CA LEU A 71 -5.79 10.30 7.85
C LEU A 71 -7.11 9.76 7.29
N ALA A 72 -7.23 8.44 7.15
CA ALA A 72 -8.47 7.82 6.70
C ALA A 72 -9.65 8.16 7.63
N LYS A 73 -9.41 8.12 8.95
CA LYS A 73 -10.43 8.50 9.95
C LYS A 73 -10.82 9.98 9.87
N SER A 74 -9.85 10.89 9.79
CA SER A 74 -10.14 12.34 9.75
C SER A 74 -10.90 12.73 8.49
N ALA A 75 -10.54 12.14 7.35
CA ALA A 75 -11.19 12.39 6.07
C ALA A 75 -12.46 11.54 5.84
N LYS A 76 -12.86 10.71 6.82
CA LYS A 76 -14.02 9.79 6.74
C LYS A 76 -13.95 8.84 5.52
N ILE A 77 -12.75 8.37 5.19
CA ILE A 77 -12.50 7.42 4.10
C ILE A 77 -12.72 6.00 4.63
N PRO A 78 -13.61 5.19 4.04
CA PRO A 78 -13.76 3.78 4.39
C PRO A 78 -12.45 3.03 4.19
N TYR A 79 -11.95 2.38 5.24
CA TYR A 79 -10.69 1.64 5.20
C TYR A 79 -10.75 0.34 6.00
N LYS A 80 -9.88 -0.61 5.65
CA LYS A 80 -9.63 -1.86 6.39
C LYS A 80 -8.15 -1.98 6.71
N VAL A 81 -7.82 -2.63 7.83
CA VAL A 81 -6.44 -2.95 8.18
C VAL A 81 -6.28 -4.46 8.12
N ASP A 82 -5.34 -4.92 7.31
CA ASP A 82 -5.20 -6.35 6.99
C ASP A 82 -3.78 -6.89 7.19
N ILE A 83 -3.68 -8.22 7.17
CA ILE A 83 -2.42 -8.98 7.25
C ILE A 83 -2.42 -10.01 6.11
N TYR A 84 -1.44 -9.92 5.22
CA TYR A 84 -1.35 -10.76 4.03
C TYR A 84 -0.20 -11.76 4.14
N VAL A 85 -0.49 -12.95 4.65
CA VAL A 85 0.56 -13.94 4.99
C VAL A 85 1.30 -14.50 3.76
N ASN A 86 0.61 -14.65 2.63
CA ASN A 86 1.15 -15.25 1.39
C ASN A 86 1.38 -14.21 0.27
N TYR A 87 1.48 -12.94 0.65
CA TYR A 87 1.66 -11.81 -0.25
C TYR A 87 3.03 -11.17 -0.01
N SER A 88 3.60 -10.55 -1.02
CA SER A 88 4.79 -9.71 -0.95
C SER A 88 4.51 -8.47 -1.79
N SER A 89 5.21 -7.37 -1.51
CA SER A 89 5.08 -6.15 -2.30
C SER A 89 6.43 -5.58 -2.74
N ASP A 90 6.36 -4.59 -3.61
CA ASP A 90 7.45 -3.67 -3.92
C ASP A 90 8.12 -3.06 -2.67
N GLY A 91 7.34 -2.79 -1.63
CA GLY A 91 7.87 -2.28 -0.37
C GLY A 91 8.80 -3.29 0.32
N THR A 92 8.40 -4.56 0.31
CA THR A 92 9.24 -5.66 0.83
C THR A 92 10.44 -5.93 -0.08
N ALA A 93 10.28 -5.83 -1.40
CA ALA A 93 11.40 -5.93 -2.35
C ALA A 93 12.43 -4.82 -2.11
N ALA A 94 11.98 -3.57 -1.90
CA ALA A 94 12.84 -2.43 -1.59
C ALA A 94 13.64 -2.65 -0.30
N TRP A 95 12.98 -3.10 0.79
CA TRP A 95 13.67 -3.43 2.03
C TRP A 95 14.70 -4.55 1.87
N ARG A 96 14.37 -5.62 1.14
CA ARG A 96 15.31 -6.71 0.87
C ARG A 96 16.53 -6.25 0.06
N ALA A 97 16.38 -5.25 -0.80
CA ALA A 97 17.47 -4.65 -1.56
C ALA A 97 18.31 -3.65 -0.73
N GLY A 98 17.93 -3.37 0.52
CA GLY A 98 18.68 -2.51 1.43
C GLY A 98 18.27 -1.03 1.42
N HIS A 99 17.12 -0.70 0.83
CA HIS A 99 16.60 0.68 0.89
C HIS A 99 16.19 1.04 2.33
N PRO A 100 16.63 2.20 2.87
CA PRO A 100 16.42 2.55 4.28
C PRO A 100 15.06 3.22 4.55
N ALA A 101 14.22 3.41 3.53
CA ALA A 101 12.95 4.11 3.65
C ALA A 101 11.99 3.39 4.61
N ARG A 102 11.16 4.15 5.32
CA ARG A 102 9.97 3.60 6.00
C ARG A 102 8.98 3.17 4.93
N VAL A 103 8.44 1.95 5.06
CA VAL A 103 7.51 1.41 4.08
C VAL A 103 6.12 1.29 4.68
N ALA A 104 5.11 1.63 3.90
CA ALA A 104 3.72 1.21 4.12
C ALA A 104 3.08 0.81 2.79
N LEU A 105 1.94 0.12 2.88
CA LEU A 105 1.21 -0.36 1.71
C LEU A 105 -0.29 -0.07 1.85
N ILE A 106 -0.87 0.47 0.78
CA ILE A 106 -2.32 0.66 0.64
C ILE A 106 -2.78 0.24 -0.75
N GLY A 107 -4.06 -0.04 -0.88
CA GLY A 107 -4.71 -0.03 -2.18
C GLY A 107 -6.13 -0.57 -2.17
N PRO A 108 -6.78 -0.64 -3.35
CA PRO A 108 -8.18 -1.01 -3.43
C PRO A 108 -8.36 -2.49 -3.09
N GLY A 109 -9.46 -2.86 -2.44
CA GLY A 109 -9.81 -4.27 -2.29
C GLY A 109 -10.09 -4.91 -3.65
N VAL A 110 -9.34 -5.95 -4.00
CA VAL A 110 -9.46 -6.71 -5.25
C VAL A 110 -9.79 -8.16 -4.93
N ASP A 111 -10.81 -8.68 -5.61
CA ASP A 111 -11.18 -10.09 -5.63
C ASP A 111 -10.50 -10.80 -6.81
N SER A 112 -10.12 -12.07 -6.60
CA SER A 112 -9.59 -12.97 -7.63
C SER A 112 -8.35 -12.46 -8.38
N SER A 113 -7.39 -11.88 -7.65
CA SER A 113 -6.14 -11.39 -8.25
C SER A 113 -5.36 -12.51 -8.99
N HIS A 114 -4.67 -12.14 -10.07
CA HIS A 114 -4.01 -13.02 -11.05
C HIS A 114 -4.98 -13.98 -11.79
N ALA A 115 -6.28 -13.72 -11.72
CA ALA A 115 -7.32 -14.40 -12.51
C ALA A 115 -8.23 -13.36 -13.19
N TYR A 116 -9.55 -13.51 -13.08
CA TYR A 116 -10.50 -12.48 -13.52
C TYR A 116 -10.74 -11.50 -12.38
N GLU A 117 -9.90 -10.47 -12.31
CA GLU A 117 -9.89 -9.51 -11.22
C GLU A 117 -11.15 -8.64 -11.18
N ARG A 118 -11.67 -8.38 -9.98
CA ARG A 118 -12.81 -7.49 -9.76
C ARG A 118 -12.58 -6.59 -8.55
N THR A 119 -13.00 -5.34 -8.68
CA THR A 119 -13.02 -4.37 -7.58
C THR A 119 -14.18 -3.40 -7.78
N HIS A 120 -14.62 -2.73 -6.72
CA HIS A 120 -15.59 -1.66 -6.84
C HIS A 120 -14.89 -0.32 -7.10
N GLN A 121 -15.52 0.54 -7.90
CA GLN A 121 -15.01 1.89 -8.17
C GLN A 121 -14.78 2.70 -6.88
N GLU A 122 -15.58 2.44 -5.83
CA GLU A 122 -15.39 3.09 -4.54
C GLU A 122 -14.05 2.77 -3.87
N ALA A 123 -13.54 1.54 -3.96
CA ALA A 123 -12.24 1.20 -3.40
C ALA A 123 -11.11 1.97 -4.09
N ILE A 124 -11.20 2.15 -5.42
CA ILE A 124 -10.26 2.96 -6.19
C ILE A 124 -10.33 4.43 -5.74
N LEU A 125 -11.54 4.99 -5.62
CA LEU A 125 -11.74 6.38 -5.18
C LEU A 125 -11.27 6.60 -3.74
N ASN A 126 -11.52 5.64 -2.84
CA ASN A 126 -11.08 5.70 -1.45
C ASN A 126 -9.56 5.60 -1.33
N THR A 127 -8.91 4.77 -2.18
CA THR A 127 -7.46 4.70 -2.27
C THR A 127 -6.87 6.03 -2.74
N ALA A 128 -7.41 6.61 -3.81
CA ALA A 128 -6.97 7.89 -4.33
C ALA A 128 -7.14 9.02 -3.30
N ARG A 129 -8.28 9.05 -2.58
CA ARG A 129 -8.52 10.00 -1.49
C ARG A 129 -7.48 9.86 -0.38
N LEU A 130 -7.19 8.64 0.07
CA LEU A 130 -6.20 8.41 1.12
C LEU A 130 -4.80 8.82 0.68
N LEU A 131 -4.43 8.55 -0.57
CA LEU A 131 -3.18 9.02 -1.17
C LEU A 131 -3.11 10.55 -1.18
N LEU A 132 -4.19 11.25 -1.55
CA LEU A 132 -4.22 12.72 -1.53
C LEU A 132 -4.06 13.28 -0.12
N GLU A 133 -4.76 12.73 0.88
CA GLU A 133 -4.59 13.11 2.28
C GLU A 133 -3.15 12.88 2.75
N TYR A 134 -2.55 11.74 2.39
CA TYR A 134 -1.17 11.42 2.71
C TYR A 134 -0.17 12.42 2.11
N LEU A 135 -0.36 12.83 0.85
CA LEU A 135 0.51 13.79 0.16
C LEU A 135 0.39 15.23 0.68
N GLN A 136 -0.68 15.54 1.43
CA GLN A 136 -0.95 16.87 2.01
C GLN A 136 -0.62 16.92 3.51
N ALA A 137 -0.54 15.76 4.18
CA ALA A 137 -0.28 15.64 5.61
C ALA A 137 1.11 16.12 6.01
N GLU A 138 1.23 16.54 7.27
CA GLU A 138 2.51 16.86 7.93
C GLU A 138 3.31 15.60 8.29
#